data_AF-A0A4S1ZBZ6-F1
#
_entry.id   AF-A0A4S1ZBZ6-F1
#
_cell.length_a   1.000
_cell.length_b   1.000
_cell.length_c   1.000
_cell.angle_alpha   90.00
_cell.angle_beta   90.00
_cell.angle_gamma   90.00
#
_symmetry.space_group_name_H-M   'P 1'
#
loop_
_entity.id
_entity.type
_entity.pdbx_description
1 polymer ?
#
loop_
_entity_poly.entity_id
_entity_poly.type
_entity_poly.pdbx_seq_one_letter_code
_entity_poly.pdbx_strand_id
1 'polypeptide(L)'
;MIKKIIQSISTNCSFSIEELKKYKYILDWDSISCNKQIQWTDELIEEFSDYLNFSWDGLAMNPSLPITRDFLAKFRNLIEYASSG
;
A
#
# COMPACT_ATOMS: atom_id res chain seq x y z
N MET A 1 1.65 -11.69 20.31
CA MET A 1 1.75 -10.30 20.81
C MET A 1 2.43 -9.40 19.79
N ILE A 2 3.66 -9.73 19.36
CA ILE A 2 4.44 -8.94 18.36
C ILE A 2 3.71 -8.73 17.02
N LYS A 3 3.10 -9.77 16.43
CA LYS A 3 2.36 -9.63 15.14
C LYS A 3 1.25 -8.55 15.20
N LYS A 4 0.51 -8.47 16.31
CA LYS A 4 -0.55 -7.45 16.50
C LYS A 4 0.02 -6.04 16.64
N ILE A 5 1.20 -5.90 17.24
CA ILE A 5 1.91 -4.62 17.36
C ILE A 5 2.36 -4.15 15.98
N ILE A 6 3.00 -5.04 15.19
CA ILE A 6 3.44 -4.73 13.82
C ILE A 6 2.25 -4.32 12.95
N GLN A 7 1.16 -5.07 13.03
CA GLN A 7 -0.07 -4.77 12.30
C GLN A 7 -0.61 -3.37 12.68
N SER A 8 -0.73 -3.09 13.98
CA SER A 8 -1.21 -1.79 14.47
C SER A 8 -0.32 -0.63 14.01
N ILE A 9 1.00 -0.79 14.06
CA ILE A 9 1.96 0.20 13.55
C ILE A 9 1.78 0.39 12.04
N SER A 10 1.69 -0.70 11.29
CA SER A 10 1.56 -0.70 9.83
C SER A 10 0.27 -0.03 9.35
N THR A 11 -0.83 -0.14 10.10
CA THR A 11 -2.13 0.47 9.73
C THR A 11 -2.27 1.94 10.13
N ASN A 12 -1.60 2.39 11.20
CA ASN A 12 -1.93 3.67 11.87
C ASN A 12 -0.81 4.71 11.88
N CYS A 13 0.42 4.37 11.50
CA CYS A 13 1.51 5.34 11.44
C CYS A 13 1.57 6.01 10.06
N SER A 14 1.78 7.33 10.03
CA SER A 14 2.10 8.05 8.81
C SER A 14 3.57 7.79 8.45
N PHE A 15 3.82 6.91 7.49
CA PHE A 15 5.17 6.60 7.03
C PHE A 15 5.59 7.51 5.88
N SER A 16 6.84 7.97 5.93
CA SER A 16 7.57 8.47 4.77
C SER A 16 8.11 7.31 3.91
N ILE A 17 8.43 7.58 2.66
CA ILE A 17 9.05 6.60 1.75
C ILE A 17 10.35 6.02 2.33
N GLU A 18 11.14 6.81 3.06
CA GLU A 18 12.42 6.34 3.62
C GLU A 18 12.24 5.43 4.83
N GLU A 19 11.18 5.65 5.62
CA GLU A 19 10.80 4.73 6.68
C GLU A 19 10.26 3.42 6.12
N LEU A 20 9.46 3.47 5.05
CA LEU A 20 9.03 2.27 4.35
C LEU A 20 10.23 1.48 3.83
N LYS A 21 11.23 2.13 3.21
CA LYS A 21 12.47 1.47 2.77
C LYS A 21 13.23 0.85 3.93
N LYS A 22 13.36 1.57 5.04
CA LYS A 22 14.09 1.11 6.24
C LYS A 22 13.42 -0.09 6.90
N TYR A 23 12.10 -0.13 6.92
CA TYR A 23 11.33 -1.14 7.67
C TYR A 23 10.63 -2.18 6.78
N LYS A 24 10.86 -2.18 5.45
CA LYS A 24 10.13 -3.05 4.49
C LYS A 24 10.11 -4.54 4.82
N TYR A 25 11.11 -5.06 5.53
CA TYR A 25 11.19 -6.48 5.88
C TYR A 25 10.46 -6.85 7.17
N ILE A 26 9.95 -5.85 7.92
CA ILE A 26 9.23 -6.05 9.18
C ILE A 26 7.78 -5.55 9.13
N LEU A 27 7.46 -4.67 8.18
CA LEU A 27 6.11 -4.13 8.02
C LEU A 27 5.15 -5.20 7.49
N ASP A 28 3.90 -5.09 7.92
CA ASP A 28 2.79 -5.85 7.36
C ASP A 28 2.23 -5.09 6.15
N TRP A 29 2.57 -5.55 4.95
CA TRP A 29 2.28 -4.83 3.72
C TRP A 29 0.80 -4.80 3.33
N ASP A 30 0.01 -5.79 3.76
CA ASP A 30 -1.45 -5.73 3.62
C ASP A 30 -2.00 -4.56 4.44
N SER A 31 -1.52 -4.41 5.68
CA SER A 31 -1.89 -3.30 6.56
C SER A 31 -1.38 -1.95 6.06
N ILE A 32 -0.18 -1.90 5.47
CA ILE A 32 0.36 -0.70 4.81
C ILE A 32 -0.53 -0.29 3.65
N SER A 33 -0.94 -1.23 2.80
CA SER A 33 -1.77 -0.94 1.61
C SER A 33 -3.12 -0.29 1.98
N CYS A 34 -3.66 -0.63 3.15
CA CYS A 34 -4.89 -0.04 3.69
C CYS A 34 -4.68 1.18 4.60
N ASN A 35 -3.43 1.59 4.83
CA ASN A 35 -3.10 2.67 5.76
C ASN A 35 -3.55 4.02 5.18
N LYS A 36 -4.44 4.71 5.92
CA LYS A 36 -5.03 5.99 5.53
C LYS A 36 -4.19 7.21 5.95
N GLN A 37 -3.12 6.97 6.71
CA GLN A 37 -2.18 7.99 7.20
C GLN A 37 -0.98 8.16 6.26
N ILE A 38 -0.78 7.23 5.33
CA ILE A 38 0.23 7.36 4.28
C ILE A 38 -0.29 8.28 3.19
N GLN A 39 0.52 9.25 2.79
CA GLN A 39 0.26 10.03 1.59
C GLN A 39 0.78 9.25 0.39
N TRP A 40 -0.16 8.65 -0.35
CA TRP A 40 0.18 7.87 -1.53
C TRP A 40 0.60 8.77 -2.68
N THR A 41 1.77 8.48 -3.24
CA THR A 41 2.28 9.10 -4.46
C THR A 41 2.62 8.01 -5.47
N ASP A 42 2.62 8.36 -6.75
CA ASP A 42 3.03 7.44 -7.80
C ASP A 42 4.43 6.85 -7.56
N GLU A 43 5.37 7.67 -7.08
CA GLU A 43 6.74 7.24 -6.75
C GLU A 43 6.76 6.15 -5.67
N LEU A 44 5.95 6.31 -4.60
CA LEU A 44 5.86 5.31 -3.53
C LEU A 44 5.24 4.01 -4.05
N ILE A 45 4.21 4.11 -4.89
CA ILE A 45 3.50 2.96 -5.45
C ILE A 45 4.39 2.18 -6.43
N GLU A 46 5.19 2.88 -7.24
CA GLU A 46 6.17 2.27 -8.13
C GLU A 46 7.30 1.59 -7.35
N GLU A 47 7.86 2.25 -6.33
CA GLU A 47 8.96 1.72 -5.51
C GLU A 47 8.56 0.43 -4.76
N PHE A 48 7.30 0.33 -4.34
CA PHE A 48 6.80 -0.78 -3.52
C PHE A 48 5.75 -1.64 -4.21
N SER A 49 5.66 -1.61 -5.55
CA SER A 49 4.63 -2.35 -6.29
C SER A 49 4.62 -3.85 -6.00
N ASP A 50 5.78 -4.44 -5.74
CA ASP A 50 5.94 -5.86 -5.44
C ASP A 50 5.47 -6.25 -4.03
N TYR A 51 5.31 -5.27 -3.15
CA TYR A 51 4.86 -5.48 -1.77
C TYR A 51 3.40 -5.07 -1.55
N LEU A 52 2.93 -4.07 -2.30
CA LEU A 52 1.59 -3.51 -2.13
C LEU A 52 0.51 -4.47 -2.62
N ASN A 53 -0.57 -4.53 -1.85
CA ASN A 53 -1.76 -5.28 -2.21
C ASN A 53 -2.70 -4.39 -3.02
N PHE A 54 -2.76 -4.62 -4.34
CA PHE A 54 -3.62 -3.86 -5.27
C PHE A 54 -5.05 -4.41 -5.37
N SER A 55 -5.42 -5.41 -4.57
CA SER A 55 -6.76 -5.98 -4.60
C SER A 55 -7.81 -5.02 -4.03
N TRP A 56 -9.07 -5.41 -4.17
CA TRP A 56 -10.24 -4.72 -3.63
C TRP A 56 -10.24 -4.60 -2.10
N ASP A 57 -9.49 -5.42 -1.38
CA ASP A 57 -9.33 -5.29 0.08
C ASP A 57 -8.09 -4.49 0.49
N GLY A 58 -7.32 -3.99 -0.49
CA GLY A 58 -6.04 -3.33 -0.30
C GLY A 58 -6.05 -1.87 -0.75
N LEU A 59 -4.99 -1.51 -1.47
CA LEU A 59 -4.71 -0.16 -1.95
C LEU A 59 -5.83 0.39 -2.86
N ALA A 60 -6.48 -0.47 -3.65
CA ALA A 60 -7.56 -0.07 -4.56
C ALA A 60 -8.88 0.30 -3.86
N MET A 61 -9.00 0.12 -2.55
CA MET A 61 -10.12 0.65 -1.76
C MET A 61 -9.65 1.58 -0.64
N ASN A 62 -8.38 2.00 -0.67
CA ASN A 62 -7.86 2.93 0.32
C ASN A 62 -8.38 4.35 0.03
N PRO A 63 -9.22 4.95 0.91
CA PRO A 63 -9.81 6.27 0.66
C PRO A 63 -8.78 7.41 0.69
N SER A 64 -7.56 7.17 1.17
CA SER A 64 -6.47 8.14 1.11
C SER A 64 -5.77 8.17 -0.24
N LEU A 65 -5.98 7.16 -1.09
CA LEU A 65 -5.49 7.12 -2.46
C LEU A 65 -6.60 7.64 -3.41
N PRO A 66 -6.44 8.80 -4.04
CA PRO A 66 -7.38 9.26 -5.06
C PRO A 66 -7.27 8.36 -6.29
N ILE A 67 -8.21 7.43 -6.45
CA ILE A 67 -8.31 6.58 -7.65
C ILE A 67 -8.85 7.43 -8.80
N THR A 68 -7.93 8.02 -9.55
CA THR A 68 -8.22 8.78 -10.75
C THR A 68 -8.17 7.89 -12.00
N ARG A 69 -8.67 8.39 -13.13
CA ARG A 69 -8.51 7.69 -14.42
C ARG A 69 -7.04 7.47 -14.77
N ASP A 70 -6.18 8.44 -14.44
CA ASP A 70 -4.75 8.37 -14.70
C ASP A 70 -4.09 7.29 -13.84
N PHE A 71 -4.45 7.20 -12.56
CA PHE A 71 -4.02 6.12 -11.67
C PHE A 71 -4.39 4.74 -12.25
N LEU A 72 -5.65 4.56 -12.64
CA LEU A 72 -6.13 3.29 -13.22
C LEU A 72 -5.42 2.95 -14.53
N ALA A 73 -5.18 3.93 -15.40
CA ALA A 73 -4.45 3.72 -16.65
C ALA A 73 -2.99 3.31 -16.39
N LYS A 74 -2.35 3.94 -15.40
CA LYS A 74 -0.95 3.71 -15.05
C LYS A 74 -0.72 2.36 -14.39
N PHE A 75 -1.55 1.99 -13.42
CA PHE A 75 -1.38 0.77 -12.61
C PHE A 75 -2.33 -0.37 -13.02
N ARG A 76 -2.94 -0.28 -14.20
CA ARG A 76 -3.90 -1.26 -14.74
C ARG A 76 -3.44 -2.71 -14.60
N ASN A 77 -2.21 -3.00 -15.01
CA ASN A 77 -1.68 -4.37 -15.00
C ASN A 77 -1.58 -4.94 -13.58
N LEU A 78 -1.20 -4.12 -12.59
CA LEU A 78 -1.10 -4.53 -11.20
C LEU A 78 -2.49 -4.81 -10.61
N ILE A 79 -3.47 -3.96 -10.93
CA ILE A 79 -4.86 -4.12 -10.48
C ILE A 79 -5.51 -5.34 -11.14
N GLU A 80 -5.35 -5.54 -12.44
CA GLU A 80 -5.86 -6.71 -13.16
C GLU A 80 -5.24 -8.00 -12.61
N TYR A 81 -3.91 -8.02 -12.41
CA TYR A 81 -3.22 -9.13 -11.80
C TYR A 81 -3.79 -9.46 -10.42
N ALA A 82 -3.90 -8.46 -9.54
CA ALA A 82 -4.43 -8.63 -8.19
C ALA A 82 -5.93 -9.02 -8.14
N SER A 83 -6.67 -8.80 -9.22
CA SER A 83 -8.08 -9.20 -9.34
C SER A 83 -8.27 -10.61 -9.92
N SER A 84 -7.20 -11.18 -10.49
CA SER A 84 -7.22 -12.45 -11.23
C SER A 84 -6.67 -13.65 -10.44
N GLY A 85 -6.08 -13.41 -9.27
CA GLY A 85 -5.63 -14.42 -8.31
C GLY A 85 -6.54 -14.49 -7.09
#